data_AF-A0A6B3IH92-F1
#
_entry.id   AF-A0A6B3IH92-F1
#
_cell.length_a   1.000
_cell.length_b   1.000
_cell.length_c   1.000
_cell.angle_alpha   90.00
_cell.angle_beta   90.00
_cell.angle_gamma   90.00
#
_symmetry.space_group_name_H-M   'P 1'
#
loop_
_entity.id
_entity.type
_entity.pdbx_description
1 polymer ?
#
loop_
_entity_poly.entity_id
_entity_poly.type
_entity_poly.pdbx_seq_one_letter_code
_entity_poly.pdbx_strand_id
1 'polypeptide(L)'
;MTHPFLDLPPLTAAHFAAIERRVAALLATEQDVVITQGEALLPLEGCIRGGARPGSTALNVVTGPYGQTFGNWLRDCGATVVDLTV
;
A
#
# COMPACT_ATOMS: atom_id res chain seq x y z
N MET A 1 -33.64 -4.15 -21.15
CA MET A 1 -33.11 -5.43 -20.67
C MET A 1 -31.77 -5.13 -20.03
N THR A 2 -31.54 -5.55 -18.78
CA THR A 2 -30.23 -5.41 -18.13
C THR A 2 -29.34 -6.57 -18.53
N HIS A 3 -28.10 -6.27 -18.91
CA HIS A 3 -27.09 -7.24 -19.30
C HIS A 3 -26.35 -7.76 -18.06
N PRO A 4 -26.36 -9.08 -17.79
CA PRO A 4 -25.94 -9.66 -16.50
C PRO A 4 -24.48 -9.43 -16.13
N PHE A 5 -23.62 -9.09 -17.11
CA PHE A 5 -22.19 -8.85 -16.89
C PHE A 5 -21.75 -7.41 -17.08
N LEU A 6 -22.63 -6.54 -17.61
CA LEU A 6 -22.30 -5.14 -17.90
C LEU A 6 -23.08 -4.17 -17.00
N ASP A 7 -24.18 -4.63 -16.40
CA ASP A 7 -25.00 -3.85 -15.48
C ASP A 7 -24.86 -4.39 -14.05
N LEU A 8 -23.61 -4.48 -13.57
CA LEU A 8 -23.35 -4.86 -12.18
C LEU A 8 -23.96 -3.80 -11.23
N PRO A 9 -24.57 -4.23 -10.10
CA PRO A 9 -25.06 -3.29 -9.11
C PRO A 9 -23.90 -2.45 -8.57
N PRO A 10 -24.16 -1.18 -8.17
CA PRO A 10 -23.11 -0.33 -7.64
C PRO A 10 -22.47 -0.96 -6.40
N LEU A 11 -21.16 -0.80 -6.28
CA LEU A 11 -20.43 -1.22 -5.09
C LEU A 11 -20.85 -0.34 -3.91
N THR A 12 -21.55 -0.94 -2.95
CA THR A 12 -21.99 -0.24 -1.73
C THR A 12 -20.86 -0.20 -0.70
N ALA A 13 -20.91 0.76 0.22
CA ALA A 13 -19.96 0.85 1.33
C ALA A 13 -19.95 -0.44 2.19
N ALA A 14 -21.13 -1.03 2.44
CA ALA A 14 -21.24 -2.28 3.20
C ALA A 14 -20.58 -3.47 2.46
N HIS A 15 -20.71 -3.53 1.14
CA HIS A 15 -20.05 -4.54 0.32
C HIS A 15 -18.53 -4.32 0.32
N PHE A 16 -18.07 -3.09 0.16
CA PHE A 16 -16.64 -2.77 0.22
C PHE A 16 -16.01 -3.15 1.58
N ALA A 17 -16.67 -2.79 2.68
CA ALA A 17 -16.22 -3.15 4.02
C ALA A 17 -16.20 -4.67 4.26
N ALA A 18 -17.06 -5.44 3.58
CA ALA A 18 -17.02 -6.90 3.65
C ALA A 18 -15.77 -7.47 2.94
N ILE A 19 -15.30 -6.82 1.87
CA ILE A 19 -14.05 -7.19 1.20
C ILE A 19 -12.87 -6.92 2.13
N GLU A 20 -12.80 -5.74 2.74
CA GLU A 20 -11.74 -5.37 3.69
C GLU A 20 -11.65 -6.38 4.84
N ARG A 21 -12.78 -6.75 5.46
CA ARG A 21 -12.81 -7.78 6.53
C ARG A 21 -12.32 -9.15 6.07
N ARG A 22 -12.63 -9.56 4.83
CA ARG A 22 -12.15 -10.84 4.28
C ARG A 22 -10.64 -10.81 4.03
N VAL A 23 -10.11 -9.70 3.56
CA VAL A 23 -8.67 -9.51 3.38
C VAL A 23 -7.96 -9.48 4.75
N ALA A 24 -8.53 -8.81 5.75
CA ALA A 24 -7.99 -8.80 7.11
C ALA A 24 -7.90 -10.22 7.70
N ALA A 25 -8.97 -11.02 7.54
CA ALA A 25 -8.98 -12.41 7.96
C ALA A 25 -7.95 -13.27 7.20
N LEU A 26 -7.79 -13.05 5.88
CA LEU A 26 -6.79 -13.74 5.06
C LEU A 26 -5.36 -13.43 5.54
N LEU A 27 -5.10 -12.18 5.89
CA LEU A 27 -3.80 -11.72 6.39
C LEU A 27 -3.58 -12.01 7.89
N ALA A 28 -4.59 -12.55 8.58
CA ALA A 28 -4.60 -12.75 10.03
C ALA A 28 -4.22 -11.48 10.83
N THR A 29 -4.75 -10.32 10.42
CA THR A 29 -4.48 -9.03 11.06
C THR A 29 -5.72 -8.50 11.80
N GLU A 30 -5.47 -7.87 12.95
CA GLU A 30 -6.46 -7.07 13.69
C GLU A 30 -6.42 -5.59 13.31
N GLN A 31 -5.46 -5.18 12.46
CA GLN A 31 -5.34 -3.80 11.99
C GLN A 31 -6.32 -3.50 10.85
N ASP A 32 -6.61 -2.22 10.65
CA ASP A 32 -7.43 -1.78 9.53
C ASP A 32 -6.79 -2.15 8.18
N VAL A 33 -7.63 -2.60 7.24
CA VAL A 33 -7.24 -2.87 5.86
C VAL A 33 -7.80 -1.77 4.98
N VAL A 34 -6.91 -1.08 4.26
CA VAL A 34 -7.29 -0.06 3.27
C VAL A 34 -7.08 -0.64 1.87
N ILE A 35 -8.16 -0.67 1.08
CA ILE A 35 -8.09 -1.08 -0.33
C ILE A 35 -7.98 0.16 -1.22
N THR A 36 -6.93 0.22 -2.04
CA THR A 36 -6.70 1.32 -2.98
C THR A 36 -7.11 0.96 -4.40
N GLN A 37 -7.71 1.90 -5.14
CA GLN A 37 -7.97 1.74 -6.57
C GLN A 37 -6.69 2.03 -7.36
N GLY A 38 -5.83 1.01 -7.48
CA GLY A 38 -4.60 1.08 -8.23
C GLY A 38 -3.84 -0.23 -8.16
N GLU A 39 -2.76 -0.32 -8.92
CA GLU A 39 -1.84 -1.44 -8.83
C GLU A 39 -0.98 -1.36 -7.55
N ALA A 40 -0.16 -2.38 -7.30
CA ALA A 40 0.51 -2.58 -6.02
C ALA A 40 1.46 -1.44 -5.63
N LEU A 41 2.06 -0.73 -6.59
CA LEU A 41 2.94 0.41 -6.28
C LEU A 41 2.22 1.56 -5.56
N LEU A 42 0.93 1.80 -5.85
CA LEU A 42 0.17 2.91 -5.28
C LEU A 42 0.10 2.86 -3.74
N PRO A 43 -0.37 1.77 -3.11
CA PRO A 43 -0.38 1.69 -1.65
C PRO A 43 1.03 1.65 -1.05
N LEU A 44 2.03 1.10 -1.74
CA LEU A 44 3.41 1.06 -1.24
C LEU A 44 4.03 2.46 -1.15
N GLU A 45 3.89 3.27 -2.20
CA GLU A 45 4.33 4.67 -2.17
C GLU A 45 3.54 5.47 -1.13
N GLY A 46 2.21 5.27 -1.06
CA GLY A 46 1.36 5.89 -0.06
C GLY A 46 1.79 5.60 1.39
N CYS A 47 2.14 4.34 1.69
CA CYS A 47 2.67 3.95 3.00
C CYS A 47 3.99 4.67 3.33
N ILE A 48 4.93 4.72 2.38
CA ILE A 48 6.22 5.39 2.60
C ILE A 48 6.02 6.89 2.80
N ARG A 49 5.28 7.54 1.90
CA ARG A 49 5.08 8.99 1.95
C ARG A 49 4.20 9.44 3.12
N GLY A 50 3.29 8.59 3.59
CA GLY A 50 2.47 8.85 4.78
C GLY A 50 3.20 8.61 6.10
N GLY A 51 4.17 7.69 6.13
CA GLY A 51 4.91 7.33 7.34
C GLY A 51 6.23 8.10 7.53
N ALA A 52 6.93 8.41 6.44
CA ALA A 52 8.21 9.10 6.46
C ALA A 52 8.03 10.58 6.82
N ARG A 53 8.94 11.10 7.66
CA ARG A 53 8.95 12.51 8.09
C ARG A 53 10.30 13.15 7.77
N PRO A 54 10.33 14.44 7.40
CA PRO A 54 11.59 15.17 7.26
C PRO A 54 12.43 15.07 8.54
N GLY A 55 13.72 14.75 8.39
CA GLY A 55 14.65 14.57 9.51
C GLY A 55 14.58 13.22 10.23
N SER A 56 13.69 12.31 9.82
CA SER A 56 13.70 10.92 10.30
C SER A 56 14.88 10.13 9.72
N THR A 57 15.22 8.99 10.32
CA THR A 57 16.23 8.05 9.81
C THR A 57 15.59 6.70 9.53
N ALA A 58 15.89 6.12 8.37
CA ALA A 58 15.38 4.81 7.94
C ALA A 58 16.53 3.87 7.54
N LEU A 59 16.43 2.61 7.98
CA LEU A 59 17.23 1.51 7.44
C LEU A 59 16.45 0.84 6.32
N ASN A 60 17.00 0.81 5.11
CA ASN A 60 16.37 0.23 3.93
C ASN A 60 17.14 -1.00 3.48
N VAL A 61 16.48 -2.16 3.41
CA VAL A 61 17.11 -3.42 2.98
C VAL A 61 16.87 -3.61 1.48
N VAL A 62 17.95 -3.64 0.71
CA VAL A 62 17.91 -3.65 -0.77
C VAL A 62 18.36 -5.02 -1.28
N THR A 63 17.39 -5.84 -1.70
CA THR A 63 17.62 -7.16 -2.33
C THR A 63 17.39 -7.13 -3.85
N GLY A 64 17.13 -5.96 -4.44
CA GLY A 64 16.75 -5.81 -5.84
C GLY A 64 16.17 -4.43 -6.16
N PRO A 65 15.69 -4.21 -7.41
CA PRO A 65 15.27 -2.89 -7.89
C PRO A 65 14.12 -2.28 -7.09
N TYR A 66 13.20 -3.11 -6.56
CA TYR A 66 12.13 -2.60 -5.70
C TYR A 66 12.66 -1.98 -4.40
N GLY A 67 13.66 -2.58 -3.76
CA GLY A 67 14.27 -2.02 -2.55
C GLY A 67 14.93 -0.66 -2.79
N GLN A 68 15.50 -0.46 -3.98
CA GLN A 68 16.04 0.85 -4.38
C GLN A 68 14.93 1.91 -4.51
N THR A 69 13.78 1.54 -5.09
CA THR A 69 12.63 2.45 -5.22
C THR A 69 12.14 2.94 -3.85
N PHE A 70 12.05 2.06 -2.85
CA PHE A 70 11.63 2.43 -1.49
C PHE A 70 12.61 3.41 -0.85
N GLY A 71 13.91 3.16 -0.98
CA GLY A 71 14.95 4.06 -0.49
C GLY A 71 14.87 5.46 -1.12
N ASN A 72 14.52 5.53 -2.41
CA ASN A 72 14.35 6.82 -3.10
C ASN A 72 13.12 7.58 -2.57
N TRP A 73 11.97 6.93 -2.40
CA TRP A 73 10.79 7.58 -1.83
C TRP A 73 11.01 8.08 -0.40
N LEU A 74 11.74 7.33 0.43
CA LEU A 74 12.12 7.78 1.77
C LEU A 74 12.99 9.05 1.73
N ARG A 75 13.95 9.12 0.80
CA ARG A 75 14.81 10.30 0.59
C ARG A 75 14.01 11.50 0.10
N ASP A 76 13.06 11.30 -0.82
CA ASP A 76 12.16 12.36 -1.29
C ASP A 76 11.35 12.97 -0.14
N CYS A 77 11.02 12.18 0.89
CA CYS A 77 10.35 12.62 2.10
C CYS A 77 11.27 13.33 3.11
N GLY A 78 12.56 13.51 2.78
CA GLY A 78 13.55 14.16 3.65
C GLY A 78 14.08 13.27 4.77
N ALA A 79 13.94 11.95 4.66
CA ALA A 79 14.55 11.01 5.59
C ALA A 79 16.04 10.78 5.27
N THR A 80 16.85 10.59 6.31
CA THR A 80 18.20 10.04 6.19
C THR A 80 18.09 8.53 5.98
N VAL A 81 18.51 8.03 4.82
CA VAL A 81 18.36 6.62 4.48
C VAL A 81 19.71 5.91 4.48
N VAL A 82 19.80 4.85 5.27
CA VAL A 82 20.93 3.90 5.28
C VAL A 82 20.51 2.66 4.51
N ASP A 83 21.14 2.40 3.37
CA ASP A 83 20.87 1.20 2.58
C ASP A 83 21.76 0.04 3.07
N LEU A 84 21.15 -1.12 3.31
CA LEU A 84 21.81 -2.41 3.47
C LEU A 84 21.53 -3.24 2.22
N THR A 85 22.53 -3.39 1.36
CA THR A 85 22.44 -4.20 0.13
C THR A 85 22.88 -5.63 0.40
N VAL A 86 22.07 -6.60 -0.03
CA VAL A 86 22.32 -8.05 0.12
C VAL A 86 22.07 -8.81 -1.17
#